data_AF-A0A8T4V565-F1
#
_entry.id   AF-A0A8T4V565-F1
#
_cell.length_a   1.000
_cell.length_b   1.000
_cell.length_c   1.000
_cell.angle_alpha   90.00
_cell.angle_beta   90.00
_cell.angle_gamma   90.00
#
_symmetry.space_group_name_H-M   'P 1'
#
loop_
_entity.id
_entity.type
_entity.pdbx_description
1 polymer ?
#
loop_
_entity_poly.entity_id
_entity_poly.type
_entity_poly.pdbx_seq_one_letter_code
_entity_poly.pdbx_strand_id
1 'polypeptide(L)'
;MNMKRFFTNTFELARKYELNLPTNFVLLSKAVITAEAFGKQLYPDSNFIEVCKEEVDKLVKKERNPKIIYDSFKKNIFDIGLNLKRFPSDLRGMLRVIRRGTKIKLEVDHKELGELNQELNISSKRVTYGLIIGGLLIATGLFVATGVEPKYYNIPLLGIISGSISMIMLLIIIISMIKKGGMNQ
;
A
#
# COMPACT_ATOMS: atom_id res chain seq x y z
N MET A 1 -5.94 41.04 20.19
CA MET A 1 -4.71 40.19 20.22
C MET A 1 -3.73 40.77 19.20
N ASN A 2 -2.42 40.79 19.44
CA ASN A 2 -1.46 41.38 18.50
C ASN A 2 -0.76 40.25 17.72
N MET A 3 -0.73 40.32 16.39
CA MET A 3 -0.29 39.22 15.54
C MET A 3 1.20 38.93 15.73
N LYS A 4 2.01 39.98 15.91
CA LYS A 4 3.41 39.86 16.31
C LYS A 4 3.60 39.00 17.57
N ARG A 5 2.81 39.23 18.62
CA ARG A 5 2.91 38.48 19.89
C ARG A 5 2.50 37.02 19.72
N PHE A 6 1.49 36.75 18.90
CA PHE A 6 1.07 35.38 18.57
C PHE A 6 2.21 34.59 17.94
N PHE A 7 2.81 35.11 16.86
CA PHE A 7 3.91 34.42 16.18
C PHE A 7 5.17 34.29 17.03
N THR A 8 5.52 35.32 17.83
CA THR A 8 6.65 35.21 18.78
C THR A 8 6.45 34.06 19.76
N ASN A 9 5.26 33.95 20.36
CA ASN A 9 4.93 32.86 21.27
C ASN A 9 4.96 31.49 20.55
N THR A 10 4.49 31.41 19.31
CA THR A 10 4.55 30.18 18.51
C THR A 10 6.00 29.76 18.22
N PHE A 11 6.88 30.71 17.87
CA PHE A 11 8.30 30.44 17.63
C PHE A 11 9.05 30.05 18.91
N GLU A 12 8.69 30.62 20.06
CA GLU A 12 9.21 30.20 21.37
C GLU A 12 8.75 28.78 21.73
N LEU A 13 7.48 28.46 21.50
CA LEU A 13 6.95 27.13 21.74
C LEU A 13 7.61 26.09 20.83
N ALA A 14 7.74 26.38 19.54
CA ALA A 14 8.40 25.49 18.59
C ALA A 14 9.86 25.23 18.99
N ARG A 15 10.59 26.26 19.43
CA ARG A 15 11.96 26.10 19.96
C ARG A 15 12.01 25.29 21.24
N LYS A 16 11.07 25.51 22.19
CA LYS A 16 10.99 24.80 23.46
C LYS A 16 10.79 23.29 23.28
N TYR A 17 10.06 22.88 22.25
CA TYR A 17 9.76 21.48 21.94
C TYR A 17 10.57 20.94 20.74
N GLU A 18 11.64 21.64 20.33
CA GLU A 18 12.54 21.21 19.24
C GLU A 18 11.83 20.90 17.91
N LEU A 19 10.73 21.62 17.63
CA LEU A 19 9.97 21.47 16.39
C LEU A 19 10.63 22.24 15.25
N ASN A 20 10.94 21.53 14.16
CA ASN A 20 11.41 22.14 12.92
C ASN A 20 10.24 22.81 12.18
N LEU A 21 10.26 24.14 12.11
CA LEU A 21 9.25 24.89 11.37
C LEU A 21 9.62 24.96 9.88
N PRO A 22 8.69 24.62 8.96
CA PRO A 22 8.93 24.75 7.53
C PRO A 22 9.25 26.18 7.12
N THR A 23 10.17 26.36 6.18
CA THR A 23 10.57 27.69 5.64
C THR A 23 9.37 28.51 5.18
N ASN A 24 8.38 27.85 4.56
CA ASN A 24 7.16 28.50 4.09
C ASN A 24 6.36 29.13 5.23
N PHE A 25 6.33 28.51 6.42
CA PHE A 25 5.64 29.06 7.58
C PHE A 25 6.34 30.30 8.13
N VAL A 26 7.67 30.27 8.19
CA VAL A 26 8.49 31.41 8.66
C VAL A 26 8.32 32.61 7.73
N LEU A 27 8.36 32.38 6.42
CA LEU A 27 8.16 33.41 5.40
C LEU A 27 6.75 34.03 5.47
N LEU A 28 5.73 33.19 5.61
CA LEU A 28 4.34 33.65 5.79
C LEU A 28 4.20 34.52 7.04
N SER A 29 4.73 34.04 8.17
CA SER A 29 4.68 34.76 9.45
C SER A 29 5.33 36.14 9.32
N LYS A 30 6.50 36.21 8.66
CA LYS A 30 7.19 37.48 8.39
C LYS A 30 6.34 38.42 7.54
N ALA A 31 5.74 37.92 6.46
CA ALA A 31 4.88 38.72 5.60
C ALA A 31 3.67 39.29 6.36
N VAL A 32 3.03 38.47 7.19
CA VAL A 32 1.88 38.90 8.00
C VAL A 32 2.27 39.95 9.04
N ILE A 33 3.38 39.75 9.76
CA ILE A 33 3.89 40.72 10.74
C ILE A 33 4.25 42.05 10.06
N THR A 34 4.88 41.99 8.89
CA THR A 34 5.21 43.19 8.11
C THR A 34 3.93 43.90 7.65
N ALA A 35 2.93 43.18 7.16
CA ALA A 35 1.65 43.77 6.78
C ALA A 35 0.91 44.43 7.96
N GLU A 36 0.91 43.79 9.14
CA GLU A 36 0.35 44.38 10.37
C GLU A 36 1.09 45.67 10.75
N ALA A 37 2.42 45.67 10.68
CA ALA A 37 3.25 46.83 11.01
C ALA A 37 2.99 48.02 10.07
N PHE A 38 2.89 47.78 8.77
CA PHE A 38 2.52 48.80 7.78
C PHE A 38 1.09 49.29 7.97
N GLY A 39 0.14 48.38 8.19
CA GLY A 39 -1.26 48.74 8.43
C GLY A 39 -1.42 49.63 9.67
N LYS A 40 -0.68 49.35 10.74
CA LYS A 40 -0.69 50.15 11.96
C LYS A 40 -0.05 51.53 11.81
N GLN A 41 0.89 51.71 10.88
CA GLN A 41 1.45 53.02 10.56
C GLN A 41 0.44 53.91 9.83
N LEU A 42 -0.41 53.33 8.99
CA LEU A 42 -1.40 54.06 8.20
C LEU A 42 -2.71 54.29 8.97
N TYR A 43 -3.17 53.32 9.76
CA TYR A 43 -4.43 53.36 10.50
C TYR A 43 -4.21 52.90 11.96
N PRO A 44 -3.74 53.79 12.85
CA PRO A 44 -3.35 53.45 14.22
C PRO A 44 -4.46 52.84 15.08
N ASP A 45 -5.71 53.26 14.85
CA ASP A 45 -6.89 52.86 15.62
C ASP A 45 -7.58 51.60 15.08
N SER A 46 -7.11 51.05 13.96
CA SER A 46 -7.73 49.89 13.32
C SER A 46 -7.23 48.56 13.92
N ASN A 47 -8.15 47.61 14.15
CA ASN A 47 -7.80 46.25 14.55
C ASN A 47 -7.49 45.40 13.31
N PHE A 48 -6.21 45.20 13.01
CA PHE A 48 -5.74 44.40 11.86
C PHE A 48 -6.38 43.01 11.78
N ILE A 49 -6.65 42.37 12.93
CA ILE A 49 -7.27 41.04 12.99
C ILE A 49 -8.71 41.07 12.45
N GLU A 50 -9.49 42.10 12.77
CA GLU A 50 -10.88 42.20 12.30
C GLU A 50 -10.94 42.38 10.79
N VAL A 51 -10.07 43.23 10.23
CA VAL A 51 -9.94 43.43 8.79
C VAL A 51 -9.56 42.13 8.08
N CYS A 52 -8.55 41.42 8.60
CA CYS A 52 -8.17 40.13 8.04
C CYS A 52 -9.29 39.08 8.14
N LYS A 53 -10.02 39.05 9.26
CA LYS A 53 -11.09 38.07 9.47
C LYS A 53 -12.20 38.21 8.44
N GLU A 54 -12.63 39.43 8.14
CA GLU A 54 -13.67 39.67 7.14
C GLU A 54 -13.24 39.17 5.75
N GLU A 55 -12.00 39.47 5.35
CA GLU A 55 -11.46 39.04 4.05
C GLU A 55 -11.24 37.53 3.98
N VAL A 56 -10.75 36.90 5.06
CA VAL A 56 -10.64 35.44 5.16
C VAL A 56 -12.02 34.79 5.07
N ASP A 57 -13.04 35.33 5.75
CA ASP A 57 -14.40 34.80 5.68
C ASP A 57 -14.99 34.90 4.28
N LYS A 58 -14.73 35.99 3.53
CA LYS A 58 -15.12 36.12 2.12
C LYS A 58 -14.42 35.07 1.24
N LEU A 59 -13.11 34.86 1.44
CA LEU A 59 -12.34 33.87 0.68
C LEU A 59 -12.81 32.45 0.98
N VAL A 60 -13.00 32.09 2.25
CA VAL A 60 -13.49 30.76 2.65
C VAL A 60 -14.89 30.50 2.09
N LYS A 61 -15.79 31.51 2.13
CA LYS A 61 -17.13 31.40 1.51
C LYS A 61 -17.05 31.22 0.00
N LYS A 62 -16.09 31.88 -0.66
CA LYS A 62 -15.85 31.74 -2.10
C LYS A 62 -15.33 30.33 -2.45
N GLU A 63 -14.39 29.80 -1.69
CA GLU A 63 -13.86 28.44 -1.88
C GLU A 63 -14.87 27.34 -1.55
N ARG A 64 -15.77 27.58 -0.59
CA ARG A 64 -16.90 26.68 -0.29
C ARG A 64 -18.07 26.77 -1.29
N ASN A 65 -17.95 27.54 -2.37
CA ASN A 65 -19.01 27.61 -3.35
C ASN A 65 -19.13 26.26 -4.10
N PRO A 66 -20.26 25.54 -4.00
CA PRO A 66 -20.45 24.22 -4.63
C PRO A 66 -20.25 24.24 -6.16
N LYS A 67 -20.32 25.42 -6.79
CA LYS A 67 -20.00 25.62 -8.20
C LYS A 67 -18.52 25.35 -8.53
N ILE A 68 -17.58 25.69 -7.64
CA ILE A 68 -16.13 25.46 -7.84
C ILE A 68 -15.80 23.97 -7.69
N ILE A 69 -16.51 23.29 -6.78
CA ILE A 69 -16.43 21.83 -6.63
C ILE A 69 -16.96 21.17 -7.91
N TYR A 70 -18.11 21.59 -8.42
CA TYR A 70 -18.69 21.05 -9.64
C TYR A 70 -17.81 21.28 -10.89
N ASP A 71 -17.24 22.48 -11.05
CA ASP A 71 -16.35 22.79 -12.17
C ASP A 71 -15.03 22.00 -12.09
N SER A 72 -14.49 21.79 -10.88
CA SER A 72 -13.33 20.92 -10.66
C SER A 72 -13.63 19.45 -10.99
N PHE A 73 -14.81 18.94 -10.60
CA PHE A 73 -15.26 17.59 -10.95
C PHE A 73 -15.45 17.42 -12.47
N LYS A 74 -16.06 18.41 -13.14
CA LYS A 74 -16.24 18.39 -14.61
C LYS A 74 -14.90 18.39 -15.34
N LYS A 75 -13.95 19.20 -14.88
CA LYS A 75 -12.60 19.27 -15.45
C LYS A 75 -11.83 17.95 -15.27
N ASN A 76 -11.90 17.36 -14.08
CA ASN A 76 -11.29 16.05 -13.80
C ASN A 76 -11.89 14.92 -14.66
N ILE A 77 -13.21 14.90 -14.86
CA ILE A 77 -13.87 13.90 -15.72
C ILE A 77 -13.45 14.08 -17.19
N PHE A 78 -13.33 15.33 -17.64
CA PHE A 78 -12.88 15.64 -19.00
C PHE A 78 -11.41 15.24 -19.23
N ASP A 79 -10.55 15.48 -18.24
CA ASP A 79 -9.13 15.08 -18.28
C ASP A 79 -8.98 13.54 -18.27
N ILE A 80 -9.81 12.82 -17.51
CA ILE A 80 -9.88 11.35 -17.55
C ILE A 80 -10.28 10.87 -18.95
N GLY A 81 -11.31 11.48 -19.56
CA GLY A 81 -11.76 11.15 -20.92
C GLY A 81 -10.69 11.39 -22.00
N LEU A 82 -9.90 12.46 -21.87
CA LEU A 82 -8.78 12.75 -22.77
C LEU A 82 -7.62 11.76 -22.60
N ASN A 83 -7.34 11.32 -21.37
CA ASN A 83 -6.29 10.34 -21.09
C ASN A 83 -6.66 8.93 -21.59
N LEU A 84 -7.93 8.55 -21.51
CA LEU A 84 -8.46 7.32 -22.13
C LEU A 84 -8.28 7.31 -23.66
N LYS A 85 -8.27 8.47 -24.32
CA LYS A 85 -8.02 8.58 -25.75
C LYS A 85 -6.55 8.36 -26.12
N ARG A 86 -5.61 8.58 -25.17
CA ARG A 86 -4.16 8.35 -25.33
C ARG A 86 -3.72 6.94 -24.96
N PHE A 87 -4.40 6.30 -24.01
CA PHE A 87 -4.17 4.91 -23.59
C PHE A 87 -4.04 3.89 -24.75
N PRO A 88 -4.93 3.87 -25.77
CA PRO A 88 -4.76 2.95 -26.91
C PRO A 88 -3.54 3.30 -27.77
N SER A 89 -3.05 4.55 -27.77
CA SER A 89 -1.82 4.93 -28.46
C SER A 89 -0.59 4.34 -27.75
N ASP A 90 -0.56 4.43 -26.43
CA ASP A 90 0.56 3.95 -25.62
C ASP A 90 0.64 2.42 -25.64
N LEU A 91 -0.51 1.74 -25.57
CA LEU A 91 -0.60 0.29 -25.78
C LEU A 91 -0.12 -0.15 -27.17
N ARG A 92 -0.47 0.60 -28.23
CA ARG A 92 0.04 0.32 -29.59
C ARG A 92 1.56 0.49 -29.66
N GLY A 93 2.12 1.44 -28.90
CA GLY A 93 3.57 1.61 -28.75
C GLY A 93 4.23 0.37 -28.14
N MET A 94 3.70 -0.10 -27.00
CA MET A 94 4.19 -1.29 -26.30
C MET A 94 4.07 -2.55 -27.17
N LEU A 95 2.91 -2.77 -27.81
CA LEU A 95 2.67 -3.91 -28.70
C LEU A 95 3.58 -3.88 -29.93
N ARG A 96 3.97 -2.70 -30.43
CA ARG A 96 4.89 -2.57 -31.57
C ARG A 96 6.32 -2.96 -31.18
N VAL A 97 6.75 -2.66 -29.96
CA VAL A 97 8.06 -3.07 -29.41
C VAL A 97 8.09 -4.59 -29.19
N ILE A 98 7.02 -5.16 -28.63
CA ILE A 98 6.86 -6.61 -28.44
C ILE A 98 6.84 -7.34 -29.78
N ARG A 99 6.05 -6.86 -30.76
CA ARG A 99 5.91 -7.50 -32.08
C ARG A 99 7.18 -7.43 -32.92
N ARG A 100 8.05 -6.44 -32.70
CA ARG A 100 9.35 -6.32 -33.39
C ARG A 100 10.41 -7.27 -32.84
N GLY A 101 10.07 -8.13 -31.87
CA GLY A 101 10.99 -9.12 -31.33
C GLY A 101 12.16 -8.51 -30.56
N THR A 102 12.06 -7.22 -30.20
CA THR A 102 13.05 -6.60 -29.33
C THR A 102 12.96 -7.30 -27.99
N LYS A 103 13.99 -8.08 -27.64
CA LYS A 103 14.15 -8.62 -26.29
C LYS A 103 14.07 -7.44 -25.34
N ILE A 104 12.93 -7.27 -24.70
CA ILE A 104 12.74 -6.29 -23.65
C ILE A 104 13.66 -6.79 -22.54
N LYS A 105 14.90 -6.30 -22.51
CA LYS A 105 15.73 -6.32 -21.32
C LYS A 105 15.07 -5.33 -20.36
N LEU A 106 14.03 -5.83 -19.70
CA LEU A 106 13.57 -5.28 -18.46
C LEU A 106 14.77 -5.41 -17.51
N GLU A 107 15.54 -4.34 -17.37
CA GLU A 107 16.41 -4.11 -16.23
C GLU A 107 15.52 -3.90 -15.00
N VAL A 108 14.74 -4.93 -14.66
CA VAL A 108 14.17 -5.04 -13.34
C VAL A 108 15.32 -5.56 -12.51
N ASP A 109 15.65 -4.78 -11.48
CA ASP A 109 16.72 -5.09 -10.53
C ASP A 109 16.59 -6.57 -10.14
N HIS A 110 17.57 -7.39 -10.54
CA HIS A 110 17.46 -8.85 -10.55
C HIS A 110 17.23 -9.45 -9.15
N LYS A 111 17.38 -8.62 -8.10
CA LYS A 111 17.10 -8.98 -6.71
C LYS A 111 15.61 -9.16 -6.42
N GLU A 112 14.76 -8.19 -6.79
CA GLU A 112 13.34 -8.19 -6.38
C GLU A 112 12.52 -9.27 -7.11
N LEU A 113 12.79 -9.51 -8.39
CA LEU A 113 12.16 -10.63 -9.12
C LEU A 113 12.70 -11.98 -8.66
N GLY A 114 13.93 -12.05 -8.19
CA GLY A 114 14.51 -13.26 -7.61
C GLY A 114 13.78 -13.66 -6.33
N GLU A 115 13.56 -12.69 -5.45
CA GLU A 115 12.81 -12.85 -4.19
C GLU A 115 11.35 -13.24 -4.46
N LEU A 116 10.66 -12.56 -5.39
CA LEU A 116 9.30 -12.92 -5.77
C LEU A 116 9.21 -14.36 -6.33
N ASN A 117 10.14 -14.76 -7.18
CA ASN A 117 10.18 -16.14 -7.69
C ASN A 117 10.44 -17.16 -6.58
N GLN A 118 11.28 -16.83 -5.60
CA GLN A 118 11.53 -17.69 -4.45
C GLN A 118 10.28 -17.83 -3.58
N GLU A 119 9.58 -16.74 -3.29
CA GLU A 119 8.33 -16.76 -2.52
C GLU A 119 7.23 -17.54 -3.24
N LEU A 120 7.06 -17.32 -4.56
CA LEU A 120 6.12 -18.07 -5.37
C LEU A 120 6.44 -19.56 -5.38
N ASN A 121 7.72 -19.94 -5.47
CA ASN A 121 8.14 -21.34 -5.43
C ASN A 121 7.90 -21.97 -4.04
N ILE A 122 8.11 -21.21 -2.96
CA ILE A 122 7.80 -21.68 -1.59
C ILE A 122 6.30 -21.88 -1.43
N SER A 123 5.49 -20.94 -1.89
CA SER A 123 4.03 -21.02 -1.84
C SER A 123 3.49 -22.19 -2.66
N SER A 124 3.96 -22.34 -3.91
CA SER A 124 3.58 -23.44 -4.80
C SER A 124 3.94 -24.82 -4.21
N LYS A 125 5.12 -24.94 -3.58
CA LYS A 125 5.52 -26.17 -2.87
C LYS A 125 4.60 -26.48 -1.68
N ARG A 126 4.20 -25.48 -0.90
CA ARG A 126 3.24 -25.67 0.21
C ARG A 126 1.89 -26.18 -0.29
N VAL A 127 1.38 -25.60 -1.37
CA VAL A 127 0.12 -26.04 -2.00
C VAL A 127 0.24 -27.48 -2.50
N THR A 128 1.32 -27.79 -3.22
CA THR A 128 1.58 -29.14 -3.76
C THR A 128 1.65 -30.18 -2.64
N TYR A 129 2.38 -29.90 -1.55
CA TYR A 129 2.45 -30.80 -0.41
C TYR A 129 1.10 -30.99 0.28
N GLY A 130 0.31 -29.92 0.43
CA GLY A 130 -1.04 -30.00 0.98
C GLY A 130 -1.96 -30.90 0.15
N LEU A 131 -1.90 -30.79 -1.18
CA LEU A 131 -2.68 -31.64 -2.09
C LEU A 131 -2.26 -33.12 -2.00
N ILE A 132 -0.96 -33.39 -1.94
CA ILE A 132 -0.46 -34.76 -1.83
C ILE A 132 -0.89 -35.40 -0.50
N ILE A 133 -0.76 -34.67 0.62
CA ILE A 133 -1.18 -35.16 1.95
C ILE A 133 -2.70 -35.38 1.97
N GLY A 134 -3.48 -34.42 1.46
CA GLY A 134 -4.93 -34.54 1.39
C GLY A 134 -5.37 -35.77 0.59
N GLY A 135 -4.77 -35.99 -0.58
CA GLY A 135 -5.05 -37.17 -1.41
C GLY A 135 -4.69 -38.49 -0.70
N LEU A 136 -3.55 -38.54 -0.02
CA LEU A 136 -3.12 -39.71 0.74
C LEU A 136 -4.03 -40.02 1.93
N LEU A 137 -4.48 -39.00 2.67
CA LEU A 137 -5.43 -39.16 3.77
C LEU A 137 -6.80 -39.64 3.27
N ILE A 138 -7.29 -39.08 2.17
CA ILE A 138 -8.55 -39.51 1.54
C ILE A 138 -8.43 -40.97 1.07
N ALA A 139 -7.33 -41.33 0.40
CA ALA A 139 -7.09 -42.70 -0.06
C ALA A 139 -7.03 -43.68 1.11
N THR A 140 -6.31 -43.34 2.19
CA THR A 140 -6.25 -44.14 3.41
C THR A 140 -7.63 -44.35 4.01
N GLY A 141 -8.41 -43.26 4.16
CA GLY A 141 -9.79 -43.33 4.66
C GLY A 141 -10.69 -44.19 3.78
N LEU A 142 -10.55 -44.11 2.46
CA LEU A 142 -11.30 -44.92 1.51
C LEU A 142 -10.95 -46.41 1.61
N PHE A 143 -9.67 -46.76 1.74
CA PHE A 143 -9.25 -48.15 1.95
C PHE A 143 -9.78 -48.73 3.25
N VAL A 144 -9.81 -47.94 4.33
CA VAL A 144 -10.40 -48.36 5.61
C VAL A 144 -11.91 -48.52 5.50
N ALA A 145 -12.60 -47.58 4.85
CA ALA A 145 -14.06 -47.58 4.72
C ALA A 145 -14.58 -48.70 3.79
N THR A 146 -13.86 -49.00 2.71
CA THR A 146 -14.26 -50.04 1.74
C THR A 146 -14.07 -51.46 2.28
N GLY A 147 -13.32 -51.64 3.38
CA GLY A 147 -13.23 -52.94 4.03
C GLY A 147 -12.59 -54.01 3.14
N VAL A 148 -11.63 -53.63 2.28
CA VAL A 148 -10.96 -54.54 1.36
C VAL A 148 -10.23 -55.65 2.14
N GLU A 149 -10.42 -56.91 1.74
CA GLU A 149 -9.68 -58.04 2.31
C GLU A 149 -8.27 -58.13 1.70
N PRO A 150 -7.24 -58.60 2.43
CA PRO A 150 -7.24 -59.15 3.79
C PRO A 150 -7.28 -58.08 4.90
N LYS A 151 -7.96 -58.39 6.00
CA LYS A 151 -8.08 -57.52 7.18
C LYS A 151 -7.21 -58.03 8.32
N TYR A 152 -6.58 -57.12 9.04
CA TYR A 152 -5.88 -57.39 10.29
C TYR A 152 -6.57 -56.60 11.40
N TYR A 153 -7.05 -57.28 12.45
CA TYR A 153 -7.74 -56.63 13.58
C TYR A 153 -8.94 -55.75 13.16
N ASN A 154 -9.72 -56.21 12.16
CA ASN A 154 -10.87 -55.51 11.57
C ASN A 154 -10.54 -54.24 10.76
N ILE A 155 -9.26 -53.97 10.49
CA ILE A 155 -8.79 -52.89 9.62
C ILE A 155 -8.18 -53.51 8.34
N PRO A 156 -8.55 -53.06 7.14
CA PRO A 156 -7.93 -53.48 5.88
C PRO A 156 -6.41 -53.29 5.90
N LEU A 157 -5.65 -54.32 5.52
CA LEU A 157 -4.18 -54.27 5.54
C LEU A 157 -3.66 -53.16 4.61
N LEU A 158 -4.32 -52.94 3.47
CA LEU A 158 -4.04 -51.83 2.56
C LEU A 158 -4.23 -50.46 3.21
N GLY A 159 -5.22 -50.31 4.10
CA GLY A 159 -5.43 -49.10 4.89
C GLY A 159 -4.29 -48.85 5.87
N ILE A 160 -3.79 -49.91 6.53
CA ILE A 160 -2.65 -49.81 7.45
C ILE A 160 -1.36 -49.43 6.70
N ILE A 161 -1.10 -50.04 5.55
CA ILE A 161 0.08 -49.75 4.73
C ILE A 161 0.04 -48.31 4.21
N SER A 162 -1.07 -47.90 3.58
CA SER A 162 -1.25 -46.55 3.05
C SER A 162 -1.23 -45.49 4.17
N GLY A 163 -1.84 -45.77 5.32
CA GLY A 163 -1.79 -44.90 6.49
C GLY A 163 -0.37 -44.73 7.03
N SER A 164 0.41 -45.81 7.09
CA SER A 164 1.81 -45.77 7.53
C SER A 164 2.67 -44.93 6.59
N ILE A 165 2.50 -45.11 5.28
CA ILE A 165 3.19 -44.31 4.25
C ILE A 165 2.82 -42.82 4.39
N SER A 166 1.52 -42.54 4.54
CA SER A 166 1.00 -41.17 4.70
C SER A 166 1.58 -40.49 5.95
N MET A 167 1.65 -41.23 7.07
CA MET A 167 2.22 -40.73 8.33
C MET A 167 3.70 -40.40 8.20
N ILE A 168 4.50 -41.29 7.58
CA ILE A 168 5.94 -41.05 7.36
C ILE A 168 6.14 -39.82 6.47
N MET A 169 5.36 -39.70 5.39
CA MET A 169 5.51 -38.59 4.46
C MET A 169 5.10 -37.25 5.08
N LEU A 170 4.06 -37.24 5.90
CA LEU A 170 3.66 -36.08 6.70
C LEU A 170 4.80 -35.62 7.63
N LEU A 171 5.42 -36.56 8.35
CA LEU A 171 6.56 -36.25 9.23
C LEU A 171 7.75 -35.66 8.47
N ILE A 172 8.11 -36.24 7.32
CA ILE A 172 9.21 -35.75 6.48
C ILE A 172 8.95 -34.31 6.03
N ILE A 173 7.72 -33.99 5.61
CA ILE A 173 7.35 -32.65 5.14
C ILE A 173 7.41 -31.64 6.31
N ILE A 174 6.88 -31.98 7.48
CA ILE A 174 6.95 -31.12 8.68
C ILE A 174 8.40 -30.82 9.05
N ILE A 175 9.27 -31.84 9.09
CA ILE A 175 10.70 -31.66 9.36
C ILE A 175 11.36 -30.78 8.29
N SER A 176 11.01 -30.97 7.02
CA SER A 176 11.52 -30.15 5.91
C SER A 176 11.10 -28.69 6.03
N MET A 177 9.87 -28.41 6.46
CA MET A 177 9.36 -27.05 6.68
C MET A 177 10.08 -26.37 7.86
N ILE A 178 10.31 -27.09 8.96
CA ILE A 178 11.04 -26.55 10.12
C ILE A 178 12.50 -26.27 9.75
N LYS A 179 13.18 -27.23 9.10
CA LYS A 179 14.59 -27.08 8.71
C LYS A 179 14.83 -25.93 7.72
N LYS A 180 13.90 -25.68 6.80
CA LYS A 180 13.99 -24.55 5.86
C LYS A 180 13.53 -23.23 6.46
N GLY A 181 12.61 -23.24 7.43
CA GLY A 181 12.19 -22.04 8.14
C GLY A 181 13.29 -21.42 9.01
N GLY A 182 14.22 -22.23 9.53
CA GLY A 182 15.35 -21.76 10.35
C GLY A 182 16.64 -21.40 9.59
N MET A 183 16.68 -21.53 8.26
CA MET A 183 17.87 -21.26 7.44
C MET A 183 17.80 -19.93 6.67
N ASN A 184 16.69 -19.20 6.77
CA ASN A 184 16.44 -17.93 6.07
C ASN A 184 16.25 -16.75 7.05
N GLN A 185 16.80 -16.83 8.26
CA GLN A 185 16.96 -15.67 9.17
C GLN A 185 18.43 -15.33 9.31
#